data_AF-A0A2N9JM98-F1
#
_entry.id   AF-A0A2N9JM98-F1
#
_cell.length_a   1.000
_cell.length_b   1.000
_cell.length_c   1.000
_cell.angle_alpha   90.00
_cell.angle_beta   90.00
_cell.angle_gamma   90.00
#
_symmetry.space_group_name_H-M   'P 1'
#
loop_
_entity.id
_entity.type
_entity.pdbx_description
1 polymer ?
#
loop_
_entity_poly.entity_id
_entity_poly.type
_entity_poly.pdbx_seq_one_letter_code
_entity_poly.pdbx_strand_id
1 'polypeptide(L)' 'MIRCVTTEDPSDDLATVVRWQASGGGVEVVSSGPPVVVALCTCDGGQEMQRLTSTAPDLMDHLRRT' A
#
# COMPACT_ATOMS: atom_id res chain seq x y z
N MET A 1 4.75 32.70 -1.30
CA MET A 1 5.25 31.51 -2.01
C MET A 1 4.29 30.36 -1.68
N ILE A 2 3.14 30.33 -2.36
CA ILE A 2 2.05 29.38 -2.11
C ILE A 2 2.33 28.16 -2.98
N ARG A 3 2.63 27.01 -2.36
CA ARG A 3 2.65 25.72 -3.08
C ARG A 3 1.22 25.42 -3.50
N CYS A 4 0.95 25.52 -4.79
CA CYS A 4 -0.14 24.79 -5.42
C CYS A 4 0.24 23.31 -5.34
N VAL A 5 -0.28 22.56 -4.36
CA VAL A 5 -0.29 21.10 -4.45
C VAL A 5 -1.42 20.76 -5.41
N THR A 6 -1.07 20.18 -6.54
CA THR A 6 -2.00 19.75 -7.59
C THR A 6 -1.78 18.26 -7.80
N THR A 7 -2.67 17.47 -7.18
CA THR A 7 -3.49 16.43 -7.84
C THR A 7 -2.93 15.03 -8.11
N GLU A 8 -1.78 14.62 -7.56
CA GLU A 8 -1.32 13.21 -7.62
C GLU A 8 -0.85 12.68 -6.26
N ASP A 9 -1.52 13.11 -5.17
CA ASP A 9 -1.25 12.49 -3.88
C ASP A 9 -1.75 11.03 -3.92
N PRO A 10 -0.88 10.04 -3.65
CA PRO A 10 -1.31 8.66 -3.59
C PRO A 10 -2.41 8.54 -2.54
N SER A 11 -3.38 7.65 -2.79
CA SER A 11 -4.38 7.31 -1.77
C SER A 11 -3.69 6.99 -0.44
N ASP A 12 -4.31 7.32 0.70
CA ASP A 12 -3.73 7.09 2.04
C ASP A 12 -3.26 5.63 2.22
N ASP A 13 -4.04 4.70 1.65
CA ASP A 13 -3.74 3.28 1.54
C ASP A 13 -2.41 2.99 0.81
N LEU A 14 -2.20 3.58 -0.36
CA LEU A 14 -0.95 3.46 -1.12
C LEU A 14 0.20 4.13 -0.38
N ALA A 15 -0.02 5.31 0.21
CA ALA A 15 0.98 5.99 1.02
C ALA A 15 1.43 5.13 2.21
N THR A 16 0.49 4.44 2.87
CA THR A 16 0.76 3.48 3.94
C THR A 16 1.62 2.31 3.45
N VAL A 17 1.22 1.67 2.35
CA VAL A 17 1.93 0.52 1.75
C VAL A 17 3.36 0.89 1.33
N VAL A 18 3.56 2.06 0.72
CA VAL A 18 4.88 2.56 0.32
C VAL A 18 5.74 2.87 1.54
N ARG A 19 5.18 3.54 2.55
CA ARG A 19 5.92 3.83 3.80
C ARG A 19 6.29 2.56 4.56
N TRP A 20 5.43 1.55 4.54
CA TRP A 20 5.69 0.25 5.16
C TRP A 20 6.88 -0.44 4.50
N GLN A 21 6.87 -0.54 3.16
CA GLN A 21 7.97 -1.11 2.39
C GLN A 21 9.28 -0.34 2.57
N ALA A 22 9.21 1.00 2.58
CA ALA A 22 10.37 1.85 2.83
C ALA A 22 10.99 1.63 4.23
N SER A 23 10.20 1.15 5.20
CA SER A 23 10.67 0.78 6.53
C SER A 23 11.24 -0.64 6.62
N GLY A 24 11.28 -1.38 5.50
CA GLY A 24 11.69 -2.79 5.44
C GLY A 24 10.56 -3.79 5.70
N GLY A 25 9.31 -3.33 5.84
CA GLY A 25 8.15 -4.20 6.01
C GLY A 25 7.76 -4.90 4.70
N GLY A 26 7.39 -6.18 4.78
CA GLY A 26 6.88 -6.94 3.63
C GLY A 26 5.44 -6.57 3.29
N VAL A 27 5.05 -6.75 2.03
CA VAL A 27 3.65 -6.61 1.59
C VAL A 27 3.28 -7.86 0.81
N GLU A 28 2.23 -8.54 1.24
CA GLU A 28 1.72 -9.74 0.60
C GLU A 28 0.29 -9.51 0.12
N VAL A 29 0.00 -9.84 -1.13
CA VAL A 29 -1.35 -9.73 -1.69
C VAL A 29 -2.17 -10.95 -1.27
N VAL A 30 -3.16 -10.73 -0.41
CA VAL A 30 -4.08 -11.77 0.07
C VAL A 30 -5.23 -11.97 -0.91
N SER A 31 -5.74 -10.88 -1.49
CA SER A 31 -6.79 -10.90 -2.49
C SER A 31 -6.63 -9.75 -3.48
N SER A 32 -6.67 -10.04 -4.78
CA SER A 32 -6.51 -9.06 -5.86
C SER A 32 -7.83 -8.58 -6.48
N GLY A 33 -8.97 -9.10 -6.01
CA GLY A 33 -10.30 -8.65 -6.45
C GLY A 33 -10.66 -7.27 -5.87
N PRO A 34 -11.79 -6.66 -6.26
CA PRO A 34 -12.31 -5.48 -5.57
C PRO A 34 -13.18 -5.89 -4.35
N PRO A 35 -12.84 -5.49 -3.11
CA PRO A 35 -11.67 -4.70 -2.71
C PRO A 35 -10.39 -5.53 -2.62
N VAL A 36 -9.25 -4.90 -2.96
CA VAL A 36 -7.93 -5.52 -2.86
C VAL A 36 -7.58 -5.64 -1.37
N VAL A 37 -6.99 -6.76 -1.00
CA VAL A 37 -6.59 -7.05 0.38
C VAL A 37 -5.11 -7.38 0.38
N VAL A 38 -4.34 -6.62 1.15
CA VAL A 38 -2.92 -6.85 1.37
C VAL A 38 -2.61 -7.01 2.85
N ALA A 39 -1.68 -7.90 3.14
CA ALA A 39 -1.09 -8.09 4.45
C ALA A 39 0.22 -7.30 4.51
N LEU A 40 0.33 -6.41 5.48
CA LEU A 40 1.57 -5.74 5.87
C LEU A 40 2.29 -6.64 6.86
N CYS A 41 3.41 -7.20 6.43
CA CYS A 41 4.17 -8.19 7.18
C CYS A 41 5.40 -7.57 7.84
N THR A 42 5.82 -8.12 8.99
CA THR A 42 7.06 -7.71 9.67
C THR A 42 8.29 -7.90 8.79
N CYS A 43 9.30 -7.05 9.01
CA CYS A 43 10.62 -7.19 8.40
C CYS A 43 11.36 -8.48 8.85
N ASP A 44 11.08 -8.97 10.07
CA ASP A 44 11.90 -9.99 10.73
C ASP A 44 11.39 -11.43 10.56
N GLY A 45 10.25 -11.64 9.91
CA GLY A 45 9.68 -12.99 9.79
C GLY A 45 8.41 -13.14 8.98
N GLY A 46 8.00 -12.11 8.22
CA GLY A 46 6.83 -12.21 7.35
C GLY A 46 5.49 -12.37 8.09
N GLN A 47 5.44 -12.10 9.39
CA GLN A 47 4.19 -12.19 10.15
C GLN A 47 3.28 -11.02 9.81
N GLU A 48 2.02 -11.29 9.45
CA GLU A 48 1.00 -10.25 9.23
C GLU A 48 0.84 -9.41 10.50
N MET A 49 1.20 -8.13 10.43
CA MET A 49 0.94 -7.16 11.48
C MET A 49 -0.37 -6.44 11.27
N GLN A 50 -0.68 -6.11 10.02
CA GLN A 50 -1.84 -5.35 9.66
C GLN A 50 -2.38 -5.82 8.32
N ARG A 51 -3.70 -5.90 8.21
CA ARG A 51 -4.38 -6.15 6.95
C ARG A 51 -5.01 -4.86 6.47
N LEU A 52 -4.69 -4.49 5.23
CA LEU A 52 -5.21 -3.32 4.55
C LEU A 52 -6.17 -3.78 3.46
N THR A 53 -7.39 -3.25 3.49
CA THR A 53 -8.43 -3.53 2.48
C THR A 53 -8.79 -2.23 1.80
N SER A 54 -8.63 -2.19 0.48
CA SER A 54 -8.72 -0.95 -0.28
C SER A 54 -9.43 -1.15 -1.61
N THR A 55 -10.03 -0.08 -2.13
CA THR A 55 -10.58 -0.02 -3.49
C THR A 55 -9.86 1.02 -4.34
N ALA A 56 -8.76 1.56 -3.84
CA ALA A 56 -7.97 2.60 -4.51
C ALA A 56 -7.32 2.06 -5.80
N PRO A 57 -7.59 2.70 -6.96
CA PRO A 57 -7.03 2.26 -8.24
C PRO A 57 -5.50 2.37 -8.28
N ASP A 58 -4.92 3.40 -7.66
CA ASP A 58 -3.46 3.59 -7.61
C ASP A 58 -2.75 2.48 -6.81
N LEU A 59 -3.37 2.00 -5.72
CA LEU A 59 -2.84 0.85 -4.98
C LEU A 59 -2.89 -0.43 -5.82
N MET A 60 -3.99 -0.64 -6.54
CA MET A 60 -4.12 -1.79 -7.44
C MET A 60 -3.10 -1.74 -8.60
N ASP A 61 -2.83 -0.56 -9.17
CA ASP A 61 -1.80 -0.39 -10.19
C ASP A 61 -0.39 -0.65 -9.62
N HIS A 62 -0.10 -0.14 -8.42
CA HIS A 62 1.17 -0.39 -7.71
C HIS A 62 1.40 -1.89 -7.49
N LEU A 63 0.41 -2.60 -6.95
CA LEU A 63 0.50 -4.05 -6.68
C LEU A 63 0.59 -4.90 -7.95
N ARG A 64 0.14 -4.39 -9.09
CA ARG A 64 0.33 -5.06 -10.40
C ARG A 64 1.74 -4.93 -10.96
N ARG A 65 2.52 -3.93 -10.47
CA ARG A 65 3.89 -3.66 -10.93
C ARG A 65 4.96 -4.25 -10.04
N THR A 66 4.64 -4.53 -8.77
CA THR A 66 5.48 -5.25 -7.80
C THR A 66 5.44 -6.75 -8.06
#